data_AF-A0A7C7VLA6-F1
#
_entry.id   AF-A0A7C7VLA6-F1
#
_cell.length_a   1.000
_cell.length_b   1.000
_cell.length_c   1.000
_cell.angle_alpha   90.00
_cell.angle_beta   90.00
_cell.angle_gamma   90.00
#
_symmetry.space_group_name_H-M   'P 1'
#
loop_
_entity.id
_entity.type
_entity.pdbx_description
1 polymer ?
#
loop_
_entity_poly.entity_id
_entity_poly.type
_entity_poly.pdbx_seq_one_letter_code
_entity_poly.pdbx_strand_id
1 'polypeptide(L)'
;MSELLRDFELEIRKFEARFERFMDKDRELVNALKEFIDQLKLVLEELKEAKPRGGYEGTRPLELRSKVIKAFNDVLLKKAEVEHEGSHLLESFGSVLLALDRTLSSEVE
;
A
#
# COMPACT_ATOMS: atom_id res chain seq x y z
N MET A 1 21.21 -9.34 31.33
CA MET A 1 20.68 -9.54 29.97
C MET A 1 21.87 -9.51 29.01
N SER A 2 22.10 -10.58 28.24
CA SER A 2 23.20 -10.63 27.26
C SER A 2 23.00 -9.55 26.19
N GLU A 3 24.09 -9.11 25.57
CA GLU A 3 24.05 -8.10 24.50
C GLU A 3 23.23 -8.59 23.30
N LEU A 4 23.38 -9.87 22.95
CA LEU A 4 22.64 -10.52 21.87
C LEU A 4 21.12 -10.55 22.13
N LEU A 5 20.70 -10.78 23.37
CA LEU A 5 19.28 -10.74 23.71
C LEU A 5 18.69 -9.32 23.57
N ARG A 6 19.45 -8.27 23.91
CA ARG A 6 19.04 -6.89 23.65
C ARG A 6 18.95 -6.57 22.16
N ASP A 7 19.91 -7.07 21.38
CA ASP A 7 19.90 -6.87 19.93
C ASP A 7 18.71 -7.58 19.28
N PHE A 8 18.37 -8.78 19.74
CA PHE A 8 17.19 -9.50 19.26
C PHE A 8 15.89 -8.78 19.61
N GLU A 9 15.73 -8.31 20.85
CA GLU A 9 14.59 -7.47 21.25
C GLU A 9 14.47 -6.20 20.39
N LEU A 10 15.60 -5.58 20.06
CA LEU A 10 15.63 -4.39 19.22
C LEU A 10 15.19 -4.70 17.78
N GLU A 11 15.67 -5.79 17.18
CA GLU A 11 15.27 -6.19 15.83
C GLU A 11 13.78 -6.56 15.76
N ILE A 12 13.21 -7.20 16.80
CA ILE A 12 11.76 -7.43 16.90
C ILE A 12 11.00 -6.10 16.87
N ARG A 13 11.39 -5.11 17.70
CA ARG A 13 10.70 -3.81 17.76
C ARG A 13 10.79 -3.06 16.43
N LYS A 14 11.93 -3.13 15.73
CA LYS A 14 12.10 -2.54 14.40
C LYS A 14 11.19 -3.22 13.38
N PHE A 15 11.09 -4.55 13.44
CA PHE A 15 10.20 -5.33 12.59
C PHE A 15 8.74 -4.94 12.81
N GLU A 16 8.27 -4.90 14.06
CA GLU A 16 6.92 -4.45 14.42
C GLU A 16 6.61 -3.06 13.84
N ALA A 17 7.53 -2.10 14.03
CA ALA A 17 7.36 -0.75 13.51
C ALA A 17 7.31 -0.69 11.98
N ARG A 18 8.06 -1.56 11.27
CA ARG A 18 8.00 -1.65 9.80
C ARG A 18 6.70 -2.31 9.33
N PHE A 19 6.24 -3.34 10.04
CA PHE A 19 4.99 -4.02 9.74
C PHE A 19 3.79 -3.07 9.87
N GLU A 20 3.71 -2.29 10.96
CA GLU A 20 2.64 -1.31 11.13
C GLU A 20 2.66 -0.24 10.03
N ARG A 21 3.84 0.28 9.65
CA ARG A 21 3.95 1.22 8.52
C ARG A 21 3.48 0.62 7.20
N PHE A 22 3.87 -0.62 6.91
CA PHE A 22 3.40 -1.33 5.73
C PHE A 22 1.86 -1.47 5.73
N MET A 23 1.27 -1.87 6.86
CA MET A 23 -0.17 -2.03 6.99
C MET A 23 -0.93 -0.71 6.82
N ASP A 24 -0.39 0.39 7.32
CA ASP A 24 -0.98 1.72 7.13
C ASP A 24 -0.96 2.13 5.66
N LYS A 25 0.14 1.90 4.94
CA LYS A 25 0.21 2.16 3.50
C LYS A 25 -0.69 1.25 2.69
N ASP A 26 -0.82 -0.02 3.07
CA ASP A 26 -1.73 -0.95 2.40
C ASP A 26 -3.19 -0.51 2.57
N ARG A 27 -3.58 -0.01 3.75
CA ARG A 27 -4.90 0.59 3.98
C ARG A 27 -5.13 1.83 3.12
N GLU A 28 -4.13 2.71 2.97
CA GLU A 28 -4.20 3.85 2.06
C GLU A 28 -4.45 3.41 0.61
N LEU A 29 -3.74 2.38 0.13
CA LEU A 29 -3.94 1.81 -1.20
C LEU A 29 -5.35 1.23 -1.39
N VAL A 30 -5.86 0.50 -0.40
CA VAL A 30 -7.24 -0.04 -0.43
C VAL A 30 -8.26 1.07 -0.54
N ASN A 31 -8.08 2.19 0.17
CA ASN A 31 -8.97 3.34 0.07
C ASN A 31 -8.90 4.02 -1.30
N ALA A 32 -7.69 4.21 -1.86
CA ALA A 32 -7.52 4.74 -3.21
C ALA A 32 -8.18 3.85 -4.28
N LEU A 33 -8.10 2.53 -4.12
CA LEU A 33 -8.78 1.57 -5.02
C LEU A 33 -10.30 1.67 -4.94
N LYS A 34 -10.86 1.85 -3.74
CA LYS A 34 -12.31 2.07 -3.55
C LYS A 34 -12.76 3.35 -4.25
N GLU A 35 -12.04 4.46 -4.05
CA GLU A 35 -12.32 5.74 -4.72
C GLU A 35 -12.27 5.57 -6.24
N PHE A 36 -11.24 4.91 -6.78
CA PHE A 36 -11.14 4.63 -8.21
C PHE A 36 -12.33 3.83 -8.75
N ILE A 37 -12.75 2.78 -8.04
CA ILE A 37 -13.93 1.98 -8.40
C ILE A 37 -15.19 2.84 -8.40
N ASP A 38 -15.36 3.71 -7.41
CA ASP A 38 -16.54 4.56 -7.33
C ASP A 38 -16.55 5.63 -8.44
N GLN A 39 -15.40 6.19 -8.82
CA GLN A 39 -15.29 7.05 -10.01
C GLN A 39 -15.67 6.28 -11.29
N LEU A 40 -15.26 5.02 -11.44
CA LEU A 40 -15.67 4.20 -12.60
C LEU A 40 -17.17 3.94 -12.63
N LYS A 41 -17.80 3.66 -11.49
CA LYS A 41 -19.25 3.48 -11.39
C LYS A 41 -20.00 4.77 -11.76
N LEU A 42 -19.53 5.92 -11.27
CA LEU A 42 -20.11 7.22 -11.63
C LEU A 42 -20.04 7.46 -13.14
N VAL A 43 -18.89 7.21 -13.76
CA VAL A 43 -18.75 7.31 -15.22
C VAL A 43 -19.69 6.35 -15.95
N LEU A 44 -19.84 5.12 -15.46
CA LEU A 44 -20.75 4.13 -16.04
C LEU A 44 -22.21 4.60 -16.00
N GLU A 45 -22.68 5.15 -14.87
CA GLU A 45 -24.04 5.67 -14.77
C GLU A 45 -24.24 6.88 -15.69
N GLU A 46 -23.29 7.81 -15.77
CA GLU A 46 -23.37 8.92 -16.71
C GLU A 46 -23.39 8.45 -18.18
N LEU A 47 -22.65 7.40 -18.52
CA LEU A 47 -22.66 6.80 -19.86
C LEU A 47 -24.01 6.19 -20.20
N LYS A 48 -24.64 5.53 -19.23
CA LYS A 48 -26.00 4.97 -19.38
C LYS A 48 -27.04 6.06 -19.58
N GLU A 49 -26.91 7.21 -18.92
CA GLU A 49 -27.84 8.33 -19.06
C GLU A 49 -27.62 9.17 -20.33
N ALA A 50 -26.39 9.31 -20.79
CA ALA A 50 -26.07 10.09 -21.99
C ALA A 50 -26.61 9.42 -23.26
N LYS A 51 -26.56 8.08 -23.34
CA LYS A 51 -27.01 7.31 -24.51
C LYS A 51 -28.48 7.57 -24.90
N PRO A 52 -29.48 7.53 -23.99
CA PRO A 52 -30.87 7.87 -24.32
C PRO A 52 -31.10 9.37 -24.57
N ARG A 53 -30.19 10.26 -24.15
CA ARG A 53 -30.29 11.72 -24.37
C ARG A 53 -29.64 12.22 -25.67
N GLY A 54 -29.10 11.32 -26.50
CA GLY A 54 -28.44 11.69 -27.75
C GLY A 54 -26.92 11.94 -27.63
N GLY A 55 -26.30 11.56 -26.51
CA GLY A 55 -24.86 11.67 -26.28
C GLY A 55 -24.50 12.73 -25.24
N TYR A 56 -23.22 13.13 -25.24
CA TYR A 56 -22.70 14.18 -24.36
C TYR A 56 -22.55 15.49 -25.12
N GLU A 57 -22.84 16.60 -24.45
CA GLU A 57 -22.53 17.95 -24.92
C GLU A 57 -21.22 18.48 -24.30
N GLY A 58 -20.51 19.32 -25.04
CA GLY A 58 -19.35 20.07 -24.55
C GLY A 58 -18.18 19.20 -24.06
N THR A 59 -17.55 19.62 -22.96
CA THR A 59 -16.32 19.00 -22.41
C THR A 59 -16.57 17.83 -21.46
N ARG A 60 -17.84 17.41 -21.27
CA ARG A 60 -18.19 16.42 -20.25
C ARG A 60 -17.43 15.08 -20.37
N PRO A 61 -17.25 14.49 -21.56
CA PRO A 61 -16.46 13.26 -21.70
C PRO A 61 -15.00 13.43 -21.25
N LEU A 62 -14.42 14.61 -21.50
CA LEU A 62 -13.05 14.93 -21.10
C LEU A 62 -12.94 15.07 -19.57
N GLU A 63 -13.94 15.66 -18.91
CA GLU A 63 -14.01 15.75 -17.45
C GLU A 63 -14.09 14.37 -16.79
N LEU A 64 -14.97 13.50 -17.30
CA LEU A 64 -15.13 12.13 -16.80
C LEU A 64 -13.84 11.33 -16.96
N ARG A 65 -13.21 11.41 -18.14
CA ARG A 65 -11.90 10.80 -18.39
C ARG A 65 -10.84 11.34 -17.41
N SER A 66 -10.80 12.65 -17.20
CA SER A 66 -9.83 13.29 -16.29
C SER A 66 -9.98 12.80 -14.85
N LYS A 67 -11.22 12.68 -14.35
CA LYS A 67 -11.49 12.14 -13.00
C LYS A 67 -10.96 10.72 -12.82
N VAL A 68 -11.27 9.83 -13.77
CA VAL A 68 -10.81 8.44 -13.73
C VAL A 68 -9.29 8.35 -13.80
N ILE A 69 -8.64 9.13 -14.67
CA ILE A 69 -7.18 9.16 -14.78
C ILE A 69 -6.54 9.63 -13.48
N LYS A 70 -7.09 10.67 -12.83
CA LYS A 70 -6.57 11.18 -11.55
C LYS A 70 -6.70 10.14 -10.45
N ALA A 71 -7.86 9.50 -10.32
CA ALA A 71 -8.07 8.45 -9.32
C ALA A 71 -7.16 7.24 -9.55
N PHE A 72 -6.97 6.83 -10.81
CA PHE A 72 -6.03 5.76 -11.14
C PHE A 72 -4.58 6.14 -10.86
N ASN A 73 -4.18 7.39 -11.13
CA ASN A 73 -2.83 7.87 -10.82
C ASN A 73 -2.55 7.83 -9.32
N ASP A 74 -3.53 8.20 -8.48
CA ASP A 74 -3.40 8.10 -7.03
C ASP A 74 -3.20 6.65 -6.56
N VAL A 75 -3.95 5.69 -7.12
CA VAL A 75 -3.72 4.25 -6.88
C VAL A 75 -2.28 3.84 -7.20
N LEU A 76 -1.73 4.30 -8.33
CA LEU A 76 -0.35 3.96 -8.72
C LEU A 76 0.69 4.54 -7.75
N LEU A 77 0.48 5.77 -7.28
CA LEU A 77 1.35 6.41 -6.29
C LEU A 77 1.31 5.65 -4.96
N LYS A 78 0.11 5.30 -4.47
CA LYS A 78 -0.05 4.52 -3.24
C LYS A 78 0.50 3.11 -3.35
N LYS A 79 0.35 2.47 -4.51
CA LYS A 79 0.98 1.18 -4.76
C LYS A 79 2.51 1.25 -4.66
N ALA A 80 3.12 2.30 -5.22
CA ALA A 80 4.57 2.49 -5.12
C ALA A 80 5.02 2.71 -3.65
N GLU A 81 4.24 3.43 -2.84
CA GLU A 81 4.49 3.57 -1.40
C GLU A 81 4.43 2.21 -0.68
N VAL A 82 3.43 1.38 -0.97
CA VAL A 82 3.30 0.03 -0.40
C VAL A 82 4.47 -0.87 -0.80
N GLU A 83 4.91 -0.82 -2.06
CA GLU A 83 6.06 -1.59 -2.53
C GLU A 83 7.36 -1.15 -1.84
N HIS A 84 7.52 0.15 -1.58
CA HIS A 84 8.65 0.68 -0.83
C HIS A 84 8.69 0.21 0.63
N GLU A 85 7.56 0.30 1.35
CA GLU A 85 7.50 -0.22 2.72
C GLU A 85 7.60 -1.75 2.75
N GLY A 86 7.07 -2.43 1.72
CA GLY A 86 7.18 -3.87 1.54
C GLY A 86 8.64 -4.33 1.41
N SER A 87 9.49 -3.59 0.70
CA SER A 87 10.92 -3.92 0.64
C SER A 87 11.61 -3.78 2.00
N HIS A 88 11.30 -2.72 2.75
CA HIS A 88 11.84 -2.54 4.12
C HIS A 88 11.38 -3.66 5.06
N LEU A 89 10.12 -4.09 4.95
CA LEU A 89 9.59 -5.20 5.72
C LEU A 89 10.32 -6.51 5.38
N LEU A 90 10.53 -6.78 4.08
CA LEU A 90 11.25 -7.96 3.61
C LEU A 90 12.68 -8.03 4.15
N GLU A 91 13.41 -6.90 4.11
CA GLU A 91 14.75 -6.82 4.68
C GLU A 91 14.76 -7.13 6.18
N SER A 92 13.75 -6.65 6.92
CA SER A 92 13.68 -6.87 8.37
C SER A 92 13.44 -8.32 8.78
N PHE A 93 12.83 -9.15 7.92
CA PHE A 93 12.76 -10.60 8.19
C PHE A 93 14.15 -11.20 8.33
N GLY A 94 15.07 -10.84 7.43
CA GLY A 94 16.45 -11.31 7.47
C GLY A 94 17.16 -10.86 8.75
N SER A 95 17.01 -9.59 9.13
CA SER A 95 17.61 -9.04 10.36
C SER A 95 17.13 -9.75 11.62
N VAL A 96 15.82 -10.00 11.75
CA VAL A 96 15.24 -10.71 12.91
C VAL A 96 15.75 -12.15 12.97
N LEU A 97 15.76 -12.87 11.85
CA LEU A 97 16.23 -14.27 11.81
C LEU A 97 17.73 -14.38 12.15
N LEU A 98 18.55 -13.45 11.65
CA LEU A 98 19.98 -13.41 12.00
C LEU A 98 20.21 -13.10 13.49
N ALA A 99 19.42 -12.18 14.06
CA ALA A 99 19.53 -11.86 15.49
C ALA A 99 19.08 -13.04 16.36
N LEU A 100 18.02 -13.75 15.96
CA LEU A 100 17.57 -14.98 16.60
C LEU A 100 18.67 -16.05 16.56
N ASP A 101 19.23 -16.33 15.38
CA ASP A 101 20.26 -17.36 15.18
C ASP A 101 21.51 -17.12 16.04
N ARG A 102 22.00 -15.86 16.07
CA ARG A 102 23.12 -15.47 16.92
C ARG A 102 22.82 -15.67 18.40
N THR A 103 21.62 -15.28 18.83
CA THR A 103 21.20 -15.40 20.23
C THR A 103 21.15 -16.87 20.64
N LEU A 104 20.52 -17.73 19.83
CA LEU A 104 20.41 -19.16 20.13
C LEU A 104 21.77 -19.87 20.09
N SER A 105 22.62 -19.53 19.12
CA SER A 105 23.96 -20.12 19.00
C SER A 105 24.81 -19.82 20.24
N SER A 106 24.68 -18.64 20.84
CA SER A 106 25.40 -18.27 22.06
C SER A 106 24.95 -19.00 23.33
N GLU A 107 23.79 -19.67 23.31
CA GLU A 107 23.26 -20.45 24.45
C GLU A 107 23.66 -21.94 24.36
N VAL A 108 24.24 -22.37 23.24
CA VAL A 108 24.68 -23.75 22.98
C VAL A 108 26.20 -23.91 23.07
N GLU A 109 26.96 -22.80 23.12
CA GLU A 109 28.41 -22.72 23.41
C GLU A 109 28.69 -22.49 24.91
#